data_AF-A0A9W3BEE2-F1
#
_entry.id   AF-A0A9W3BEE2-F1
#
_cell.length_a   1.000
_cell.length_b   1.000
_cell.length_c   1.000
_cell.angle_alpha   90.00
_cell.angle_beta   90.00
_cell.angle_gamma   90.00
#
_symmetry.space_group_name_H-M   'P 1'
#
loop_
_entity.id
_entity.type
_entity.pdbx_description
1 polymer ?
#
loop_
_entity_poly.entity_id
_entity_poly.type
_entity_poly.pdbx_seq_one_letter_code
_entity_poly.pdbx_strand_id
1 'polypeptide(L)'
;MSTKSIKKTDTDILTNQFSSIRSSSWSTTRMATDKIPLFPKAKSMLIHSGNIINWNRLKRKPNQNSTDEVLECIGNTLGAYLESANKTDLQYVQEIYKVNTENVQVLDENERDDVKITVKVFICSPQPPKVITEVVDKVLNELGTSFVETLLLSIAPFSEEEEADSSVPTLKVIQPYWEEMEQLVASDKVLSLGVCDLNKDAFEDLYNWAKVKPSIDQVNLESCCIMPKDLTEYAKSINVQLLTHNDRPVFIPTDKLKETLLSVSTERDSEHWNPEWAARYSGILKCRGIISMKGYIFHATRNRKH
;
A
#
# COMPACT_ATOMS: atom_id res chain seq x y z
N MET A 1 -73.13 -44.88 35.78
CA MET A 1 -73.63 -45.84 34.76
C MET A 1 -72.92 -45.52 33.45
N SER A 2 -72.16 -46.37 32.77
CA SER A 2 -71.79 -47.77 32.94
C SER A 2 -70.39 -47.97 32.35
N THR A 3 -69.61 -48.81 33.03
CA THR A 3 -68.34 -49.44 32.69
C THR A 3 -68.23 -50.00 31.26
N LYS A 4 -67.01 -49.97 30.67
CA LYS A 4 -66.22 -51.19 30.39
C LYS A 4 -64.80 -50.89 29.87
N SER A 5 -63.83 -51.49 30.57
CA SER A 5 -62.45 -51.77 30.14
C SER A 5 -62.30 -53.29 30.16
N ILE A 6 -61.49 -53.86 29.24
CA ILE A 6 -60.80 -55.18 29.24
C ILE A 6 -59.90 -55.13 27.95
N LYS A 7 -58.55 -55.00 28.00
CA LYS A 7 -57.48 -56.00 28.26
C LYS A 7 -57.57 -57.22 27.31
N LYS A 8 -56.55 -57.84 26.71
CA LYS A 8 -55.06 -57.80 26.69
C LYS A 8 -54.65 -58.92 25.69
N THR A 9 -53.48 -58.84 25.04
CA THR A 9 -52.49 -59.92 24.81
C THR A 9 -51.34 -59.33 23.96
N ASP A 10 -50.18 -59.04 24.56
CA ASP A 10 -48.97 -59.90 24.70
C ASP A 10 -48.17 -59.94 23.37
N THR A 11 -47.07 -59.17 23.23
CA THR A 11 -45.64 -59.58 23.42
C THR A 11 -45.31 -60.88 22.68
N ASP A 12 -44.35 -60.95 21.76
CA ASP A 12 -42.93 -60.70 22.03
C ASP A 12 -42.04 -60.83 20.76
N ILE A 13 -40.78 -60.35 20.88
CA ILE A 13 -39.53 -60.92 20.29
C ILE A 13 -38.96 -60.35 18.94
N LEU A 14 -37.86 -59.59 19.13
CA LEU A 14 -36.53 -59.64 18.49
C LEU A 14 -36.06 -58.59 17.43
N THR A 15 -35.29 -57.63 17.97
CA THR A 15 -33.91 -57.21 17.61
C THR A 15 -33.55 -56.65 16.23
N ASN A 16 -33.16 -55.36 16.28
CA ASN A 16 -31.87 -54.80 15.84
C ASN A 16 -31.22 -55.35 14.56
N GLN A 17 -31.28 -54.57 13.48
CA GLN A 17 -30.10 -54.22 12.68
C GLN A 17 -30.18 -52.77 12.19
N PHE A 18 -29.45 -51.89 12.87
CA PHE A 18 -28.94 -50.64 12.31
C PHE A 18 -27.64 -50.96 11.56
N SER A 19 -27.48 -50.49 10.32
CA SER A 19 -26.41 -49.56 9.92
C SER A 19 -26.13 -49.55 8.41
N SER A 20 -25.75 -48.35 7.95
CA SER A 20 -25.06 -48.02 6.70
C SER A 20 -25.91 -47.81 5.43
N ILE A 21 -26.51 -46.63 5.33
CA ILE A 21 -26.66 -45.94 4.05
C ILE A 21 -25.78 -44.70 4.11
N ARG A 22 -24.65 -44.72 3.40
CA ARG A 22 -23.81 -43.56 3.12
C ARG A 22 -24.63 -42.55 2.32
N SER A 23 -24.99 -41.42 2.94
CA SER A 23 -25.33 -40.22 2.19
C SER A 23 -24.02 -39.57 1.73
N SER A 24 -23.75 -39.65 0.43
CA SER A 24 -22.70 -38.87 -0.21
C SER A 24 -23.07 -37.39 -0.12
N SER A 25 -22.46 -36.65 0.82
CA SER A 25 -22.48 -35.20 0.76
C SER A 25 -21.65 -34.78 -0.45
N TRP A 26 -22.29 -34.09 -1.39
CA TRP A 26 -21.57 -33.33 -2.41
C TRP A 26 -20.87 -32.18 -1.70
N SER A 27 -19.64 -32.44 -1.25
CA SER A 27 -18.66 -31.40 -1.04
C SER A 27 -18.42 -30.76 -2.41
N THR A 28 -18.97 -29.57 -2.61
CA THR A 28 -18.57 -28.71 -3.73
C THR A 28 -17.17 -28.20 -3.41
N THR A 29 -16.18 -29.07 -3.55
CA THR A 29 -14.81 -28.63 -3.77
C THR A 29 -14.88 -27.83 -5.06
N ARG A 30 -14.77 -26.49 -4.96
CA ARG A 30 -14.41 -25.67 -6.10
C ARG A 30 -13.12 -26.26 -6.63
N MET A 31 -13.19 -27.09 -7.67
CA MET A 31 -12.03 -27.38 -8.49
C MET A 31 -11.61 -26.02 -9.03
N ALA A 32 -10.55 -25.45 -8.45
CA ALA A 32 -9.87 -24.31 -9.02
C ALA A 32 -9.57 -24.71 -10.46
N THR A 33 -10.29 -24.12 -11.40
CA THR A 33 -9.97 -24.33 -12.80
C THR A 33 -8.61 -23.68 -12.97
N ASP A 34 -7.59 -24.51 -13.17
CA ASP A 34 -6.20 -24.12 -13.36
C ASP A 34 -6.10 -23.27 -14.63
N LYS A 35 -6.50 -22.00 -14.51
CA LYS A 35 -6.44 -21.05 -15.61
C LYS A 35 -4.97 -20.92 -16.00
N ILE A 36 -4.73 -20.86 -17.30
CA ILE A 36 -3.39 -20.61 -17.83
C ILE A 36 -2.98 -19.22 -17.34
N PRO A 37 -1.82 -19.08 -16.65
CA PRO A 37 -1.35 -17.80 -16.15
C PRO A 37 -1.19 -16.83 -17.31
N LEU A 38 -1.57 -15.58 -17.12
CA LEU A 38 -1.50 -14.53 -18.12
C LEU A 38 -0.06 -14.05 -18.32
N PHE A 39 0.68 -13.86 -17.23
CA PHE A 39 2.05 -13.32 -17.24
C PHE A 39 3.00 -14.17 -16.39
N PRO A 40 3.15 -15.47 -16.72
CA PRO A 40 3.92 -16.40 -15.91
C PRO A 40 5.40 -16.03 -15.76
N LYS A 41 5.98 -15.20 -16.62
CA LYS A 41 7.40 -14.85 -16.56
C LYS A 41 7.69 -13.52 -15.85
N ALA A 42 6.66 -12.79 -15.41
CA ALA A 42 6.84 -11.51 -14.75
C ALA A 42 7.55 -11.69 -13.40
N LYS A 43 8.60 -10.88 -13.20
CA LYS A 43 9.47 -10.84 -12.03
C LYS A 43 9.39 -9.52 -11.28
N SER A 44 8.98 -8.45 -11.97
CA SER A 44 8.77 -7.13 -11.38
C SER A 44 7.52 -6.48 -11.95
N MET A 45 6.98 -5.56 -11.17
CA MET A 45 5.81 -4.78 -11.53
C MET A 45 5.96 -3.37 -10.97
N LEU A 46 5.84 -2.39 -11.86
CA LEU A 46 5.85 -0.97 -11.59
C LEU A 46 4.55 -0.36 -12.14
N ILE A 47 3.66 0.04 -11.24
CA ILE A 47 2.36 0.60 -11.60
C ILE A 47 2.28 2.05 -11.16
N HIS A 48 1.83 2.92 -12.06
CA HIS A 48 1.57 4.33 -11.79
C HIS A 48 0.10 4.65 -12.05
N SER A 49 -0.58 5.21 -11.04
CA SER A 49 -2.00 5.49 -11.09
C SER A 49 -2.38 6.72 -11.92
N GLY A 50 -1.43 7.57 -12.32
CA GLY A 50 -1.75 8.92 -12.77
C GLY A 50 -2.47 9.75 -11.68
N ASN A 51 -3.13 10.84 -12.07
CA ASN A 51 -3.93 11.70 -11.21
C ASN A 51 -5.29 11.08 -10.86
N ILE A 52 -5.43 10.63 -9.62
CA ILE A 52 -6.61 9.93 -9.14
C ILE A 52 -7.76 10.87 -8.71
N ILE A 53 -7.55 12.19 -8.67
CA ILE A 53 -8.62 13.14 -8.29
C ILE A 53 -9.82 13.06 -9.24
N ASN A 54 -9.60 12.71 -10.50
CA ASN A 54 -10.67 12.60 -11.50
C ASN A 54 -11.26 11.19 -11.60
N TRP A 55 -10.81 10.25 -10.78
CA TRP A 55 -11.34 8.89 -10.80
C TRP A 55 -12.73 8.84 -10.16
N ASN A 56 -13.77 8.82 -11.01
CA ASN A 56 -15.17 8.79 -10.57
C ASN A 56 -15.49 7.64 -9.59
N ARG A 57 -14.76 6.52 -9.69
CA ARG A 57 -14.93 5.36 -8.81
C ARG A 57 -14.44 5.63 -7.38
N LEU A 58 -13.29 6.29 -7.24
CA LEU A 58 -12.73 6.68 -5.93
C LEU A 58 -13.57 7.78 -5.27
N LYS A 59 -14.12 8.72 -6.06
CA LYS A 59 -15.06 9.74 -5.56
C LYS A 59 -16.30 9.16 -4.86
N ARG A 60 -16.70 7.92 -5.20
CA ARG A 60 -17.88 7.26 -4.62
C ARG A 60 -17.57 6.52 -3.31
N LYS A 61 -16.31 6.46 -2.87
CA LYS A 61 -15.86 5.82 -1.62
C LYS A 61 -15.02 6.79 -0.76
N PRO A 62 -15.63 7.82 -0.17
CA PRO A 62 -14.90 8.93 0.46
C PRO A 62 -14.15 8.57 1.76
N ASN A 63 -14.33 7.37 2.32
CA ASN A 63 -13.74 6.95 3.61
C ASN A 63 -12.73 5.79 3.48
N GLN A 64 -12.16 5.61 2.29
CA GLN A 64 -11.16 4.58 2.03
C GLN A 64 -9.81 5.05 2.61
N ASN A 65 -9.13 4.20 3.38
CA ASN A 65 -7.76 4.50 3.80
C ASN A 65 -6.82 4.48 2.58
N SER A 66 -5.62 5.03 2.74
CA SER A 66 -4.65 5.17 1.65
C SER A 66 -4.16 3.83 1.09
N THR A 67 -4.05 2.78 1.92
CA THR A 67 -3.73 1.42 1.50
C THR A 67 -4.77 0.87 0.54
N ASP A 68 -6.04 0.97 0.89
CA ASP A 68 -7.13 0.50 0.05
C ASP A 68 -7.21 1.33 -1.25
N GLU A 69 -6.93 2.63 -1.20
CA GLU A 69 -6.91 3.51 -2.38
C GLU A 69 -5.80 3.11 -3.37
N VAL A 70 -4.57 2.84 -2.89
CA VAL A 70 -3.47 2.41 -3.77
C VAL A 70 -3.72 1.00 -4.34
N LEU A 71 -4.30 0.08 -3.57
CA LEU A 71 -4.67 -1.25 -4.07
C LEU A 71 -5.74 -1.17 -5.16
N GLU A 72 -6.73 -0.29 -5.02
CA GLU A 72 -7.71 -0.04 -6.09
C GLU A 72 -7.05 0.55 -7.35
N CYS A 73 -6.05 1.43 -7.18
CA CYS A 73 -5.25 1.94 -8.29
C CYS A 73 -4.44 0.86 -9.02
N ILE A 74 -3.80 -0.03 -8.26
CA ILE A 74 -3.07 -1.19 -8.76
C ILE A 74 -4.00 -2.09 -9.56
N GLY A 75 -5.11 -2.51 -8.96
CA GLY A 75 -6.08 -3.41 -9.59
C GLY A 75 -6.67 -2.83 -10.87
N ASN A 76 -7.13 -1.57 -10.86
CA ASN A 76 -7.71 -0.93 -12.03
C ASN A 76 -6.69 -0.79 -13.18
N THR A 77 -5.48 -0.31 -12.87
CA THR A 77 -4.45 -0.07 -13.90
C THR A 77 -3.94 -1.38 -14.49
N LEU A 78 -3.70 -2.39 -13.65
CA LEU A 78 -3.30 -3.71 -14.12
C LEU A 78 -4.43 -4.39 -14.91
N GLY A 79 -5.66 -4.34 -14.41
CA GLY A 79 -6.83 -4.92 -15.09
C GLY A 79 -7.02 -4.36 -16.49
N ALA A 80 -7.01 -3.03 -16.64
CA ALA A 80 -7.11 -2.37 -17.95
C ALA A 80 -5.98 -2.78 -18.90
N TYR A 81 -4.76 -2.93 -18.39
CA TYR A 81 -3.65 -3.46 -19.19
C TYR A 81 -3.90 -4.90 -19.63
N LEU A 82 -4.30 -5.80 -18.72
CA LEU A 82 -4.51 -7.21 -19.03
C LEU A 82 -5.68 -7.44 -20.00
N GLU A 83 -6.70 -6.59 -19.95
CA GLU A 83 -7.85 -6.63 -20.88
C GLU A 83 -7.47 -6.19 -22.29
N SER A 84 -6.59 -5.19 -22.43
CA SER A 84 -6.18 -4.62 -23.72
C SER A 84 -4.96 -5.31 -24.34
N ALA A 85 -4.15 -6.00 -23.54
CA ALA A 85 -2.92 -6.63 -24.00
C ALA A 85 -3.15 -7.93 -24.80
N ASN A 86 -2.23 -8.22 -25.73
CA ASN A 86 -2.18 -9.50 -26.41
C ASN A 86 -1.73 -10.59 -25.43
N LYS A 87 -2.57 -11.63 -25.26
CA LYS A 87 -2.31 -12.72 -24.30
C LYS A 87 -1.06 -13.53 -24.61
N THR A 88 -0.67 -13.65 -25.87
CA THR A 88 0.56 -14.34 -26.27
C THR A 88 1.78 -13.56 -25.81
N ASP A 89 1.76 -12.23 -25.99
CA ASP A 89 2.88 -11.37 -25.59
C ASP A 89 3.05 -11.36 -24.07
N LEU A 90 1.94 -11.36 -23.32
CA LEU A 90 1.95 -11.44 -21.85
C LEU A 90 2.71 -12.68 -21.33
N GLN A 91 2.73 -13.80 -22.08
CA GLN A 91 3.48 -15.00 -21.70
C GLN A 91 5.00 -14.79 -21.59
N TYR A 92 5.52 -13.74 -22.24
CA TYR A 92 6.95 -13.43 -22.32
C TYR A 92 7.36 -12.21 -21.52
N VAL A 93 6.41 -11.44 -20.99
CA VAL A 93 6.68 -10.26 -20.17
C VAL A 93 7.44 -10.67 -18.92
N GLN A 94 8.62 -10.07 -18.73
CA GLN A 94 9.41 -10.21 -17.50
C GLN A 94 9.19 -9.06 -16.52
N GLU A 95 8.82 -7.89 -17.02
CA GLU A 95 8.64 -6.69 -16.22
C GLU A 95 7.34 -6.00 -16.64
N ILE A 96 6.43 -5.83 -15.69
CA ILE A 96 5.15 -5.15 -15.94
C ILE A 96 5.34 -3.69 -15.59
N TYR A 97 5.49 -2.83 -16.59
CA TYR A 97 5.47 -1.39 -16.40
C TYR A 97 4.20 -0.78 -16.99
N LYS A 98 3.32 -0.23 -16.14
CA LYS A 98 2.06 0.38 -16.60
C LYS A 98 1.72 1.68 -15.89
N VAL A 99 1.37 2.67 -16.71
CA VAL A 99 0.89 3.99 -16.31
C VAL A 99 -0.57 4.10 -16.72
N ASN A 100 -1.43 4.57 -15.83
CA ASN A 100 -2.79 4.94 -16.19
C ASN A 100 -2.78 6.29 -16.94
N THR A 101 -2.48 6.24 -18.24
CA THR A 101 -2.28 7.41 -19.10
C THR A 101 -3.52 8.29 -19.26
N GLU A 102 -4.72 7.71 -19.12
CA GLU A 102 -5.98 8.47 -19.19
C GLU A 102 -6.08 9.55 -18.11
N ASN A 103 -5.28 9.42 -17.06
CA ASN A 103 -5.33 10.29 -15.90
C ASN A 103 -3.99 10.97 -15.60
N VAL A 104 -2.96 10.83 -16.44
CA VAL A 104 -1.70 11.54 -16.20
C VAL A 104 -1.91 13.04 -16.42
N GLN A 105 -1.57 13.84 -15.41
CA GLN A 105 -1.55 15.29 -15.49
C GLN A 105 -0.11 15.76 -15.37
N VAL A 106 0.43 16.27 -16.48
CA VAL A 106 1.68 17.02 -16.49
C VAL A 106 1.37 18.44 -16.04
N LEU A 107 2.21 19.01 -15.17
CA LEU A 107 2.06 20.39 -14.74
C LEU A 107 2.42 21.35 -15.88
N ASP A 108 1.58 22.37 -16.09
CA ASP A 108 1.96 23.51 -16.91
C ASP A 108 3.07 24.29 -16.19
N GLU A 109 4.13 24.65 -16.91
CA GLU A 109 5.23 25.48 -16.40
C GLU A 109 4.72 26.78 -15.77
N ASN A 110 3.64 27.36 -16.32
CA ASN A 110 3.05 28.60 -15.80
C ASN A 110 2.28 28.41 -14.48
N GLU A 111 1.81 27.19 -14.20
CA GLU A 111 1.05 26.87 -12.99
C GLU A 111 1.90 26.16 -11.93
N ARG A 112 3.12 25.71 -12.28
CA ARG A 112 3.99 24.93 -11.39
C ARG A 112 4.26 25.66 -10.09
N ASP A 113 4.57 26.95 -10.15
CA ASP A 113 4.90 27.75 -8.97
C ASP A 113 3.71 27.95 -8.02
N ASP A 114 2.48 27.76 -8.50
CA ASP A 114 1.26 27.84 -7.69
C ASP A 114 0.91 26.53 -6.99
N VAL A 115 1.58 25.42 -7.32
CA VAL A 115 1.33 24.10 -6.74
C VAL A 115 2.43 23.76 -5.74
N LYS A 116 2.04 23.31 -4.54
CA LYS A 116 2.95 22.67 -3.58
C LYS A 116 2.82 21.16 -3.71
N ILE A 117 3.90 20.49 -4.11
CA ILE A 117 3.96 19.04 -4.29
C ILE A 117 4.63 18.40 -3.07
N THR A 118 3.93 17.45 -2.47
CA THR A 118 4.47 16.57 -1.44
C THR A 118 4.58 15.16 -1.99
N VAL A 119 5.75 14.54 -1.84
CA VAL A 119 5.99 13.12 -2.12
C VAL A 119 6.24 12.40 -0.80
N LYS A 120 5.50 11.33 -0.53
CA LYS A 120 5.75 10.41 0.59
C LYS A 120 6.19 9.06 0.04
N VAL A 121 7.40 8.65 0.38
CA VAL A 121 7.97 7.35 0.00
C VAL A 121 7.78 6.38 1.15
N PHE A 122 7.15 5.25 0.84
CA PHE A 122 6.92 4.13 1.74
C PHE A 122 7.91 3.04 1.37
N ILE A 123 8.80 2.69 2.30
CA ILE A 123 9.69 1.53 2.19
C ILE A 123 8.96 0.35 2.82
N CYS A 124 8.46 -0.56 1.98
CA CYS A 124 7.61 -1.69 2.42
C CYS A 124 8.42 -2.94 2.79
N SER A 125 9.62 -3.07 2.25
CA SER A 125 10.61 -4.08 2.64
C SER A 125 12.02 -3.49 2.50
N PRO A 126 13.08 -4.12 3.06
CA PRO A 126 14.43 -3.57 2.98
C PRO A 126 14.86 -3.31 1.54
N GLN A 127 15.25 -2.07 1.22
CA GLN A 127 15.67 -1.65 -0.10
C GLN A 127 17.08 -1.04 -0.08
N PRO A 128 17.82 -1.10 -1.20
CA PRO A 128 19.00 -0.25 -1.38
C PRO A 128 18.60 1.23 -1.23
N PRO A 129 19.37 2.07 -0.52
CA PRO A 129 19.01 3.47 -0.29
C PRO A 129 18.76 4.27 -1.58
N LYS A 130 19.44 3.89 -2.67
CA LYS A 130 19.31 4.52 -4.00
C LYS A 130 17.87 4.58 -4.50
N VAL A 131 17.00 3.70 -4.01
CA VAL A 131 15.56 3.70 -4.31
C VAL A 131 14.91 5.07 -4.09
N ILE A 132 15.37 5.85 -3.10
CA ILE A 132 14.85 7.19 -2.83
C ILE A 132 15.05 8.11 -4.04
N THR A 133 16.27 8.14 -4.57
CA THR A 133 16.61 8.94 -5.75
C THR A 133 15.80 8.48 -6.97
N GLU A 134 15.73 7.16 -7.19
CA GLU A 134 15.00 6.57 -8.33
C GLU A 134 13.50 6.91 -8.28
N VAL A 135 12.89 6.82 -7.10
CA VAL A 135 11.48 7.15 -6.88
C VAL A 135 11.21 8.63 -7.15
N VAL A 136 12.05 9.53 -6.61
CA VAL A 136 11.88 10.97 -6.80
C VAL A 136 12.08 11.36 -8.26
N ASP A 137 13.12 10.86 -8.91
CA ASP A 137 13.35 11.10 -10.34
C ASP A 137 12.18 10.62 -11.18
N LYS A 138 11.58 9.48 -10.81
CA LYS A 138 10.38 9.00 -11.49
C LYS A 138 9.19 9.93 -11.28
N VAL A 139 8.94 10.41 -10.07
CA VAL A 139 7.85 11.37 -9.80
C VAL A 139 8.06 12.67 -10.57
N LEU A 140 9.28 13.22 -10.57
CA LEU A 140 9.63 14.44 -11.31
C LEU A 140 9.34 14.30 -12.81
N ASN A 141 9.78 13.18 -13.41
CA ASN A 141 9.54 12.89 -14.83
C ASN A 141 8.05 12.75 -15.15
N GLU A 142 7.29 12.03 -14.32
CA GLU A 142 5.84 11.81 -14.55
C GLU A 142 5.01 13.09 -14.39
N LEU A 143 5.42 13.99 -13.49
CA LEU A 143 4.74 15.27 -13.25
C LEU A 143 5.23 16.39 -14.17
N GLY A 144 6.34 16.20 -14.88
CA GLY A 144 6.99 17.21 -15.72
C GLY A 144 7.50 18.41 -14.92
N THR A 145 8.10 18.17 -13.76
CA THR A 145 8.68 19.22 -12.90
C THR A 145 10.13 18.89 -12.55
N SER A 146 10.94 19.91 -12.32
CA SER A 146 12.35 19.75 -11.90
C SER A 146 12.53 19.52 -10.40
N PHE A 147 11.54 19.91 -9.59
CA PHE A 147 11.60 19.79 -8.13
C PHE A 147 10.24 19.49 -7.49
N VAL A 148 10.25 19.03 -6.24
CA VAL A 148 9.10 18.95 -5.34
C VAL A 148 9.37 19.70 -4.03
N GLU A 149 8.33 20.25 -3.42
CA GLU A 149 8.48 21.04 -2.21
C GLU A 149 8.83 20.19 -0.99
N THR A 150 8.25 19.00 -0.86
CA THR A 150 8.41 18.19 0.34
C THR A 150 8.59 16.71 0.00
N LEU A 151 9.61 16.08 0.58
CA LEU A 151 9.80 14.63 0.56
C LEU A 151 9.67 14.07 1.98
N LEU A 152 8.79 13.08 2.16
CA LEU A 152 8.53 12.40 3.42
C LEU A 152 8.97 10.94 3.31
N LEU A 153 9.67 10.45 4.34
CA LEU A 153 10.08 9.06 4.45
C LEU A 153 9.21 8.31 5.47
N SER A 154 8.63 7.19 5.05
CA SER A 154 7.91 6.25 5.89
C SER A 154 8.52 4.86 5.70
N ILE A 155 8.96 4.26 6.80
CA ILE A 155 9.60 2.94 6.80
C ILE A 155 8.66 1.98 7.54
N ALA A 156 8.23 0.94 6.85
CA ALA A 156 7.45 -0.13 7.47
C ALA A 156 8.32 -0.97 8.42
N PRO A 157 7.74 -1.60 9.44
CA PRO A 157 8.43 -2.67 10.17
C PRO A 157 8.86 -3.78 9.19
N PHE A 158 10.07 -4.31 9.37
CA PHE A 158 10.64 -5.33 8.47
C PHE A 158 10.47 -6.76 8.99
N SER A 159 9.96 -6.93 10.21
CA SER A 159 9.61 -8.24 10.78
C SER A 159 8.25 -8.21 11.48
N GLU A 160 7.67 -9.40 11.67
CA GLU A 160 6.42 -9.55 12.42
C GLU A 160 6.58 -9.12 13.88
N GLU A 161 7.76 -9.31 14.47
CA GLU A 161 8.05 -8.82 15.82
C GLU A 161 8.08 -7.29 15.87
N GLU A 162 8.74 -6.64 14.90
CA GLU A 162 8.76 -5.17 14.81
C GLU A 162 7.34 -4.60 14.63
N GLU A 163 6.49 -5.26 13.84
CA GLU A 163 5.09 -4.88 13.64
C GLU A 163 4.28 -5.06 14.93
N ALA A 164 4.41 -6.21 15.61
CA ALA A 164 3.69 -6.51 16.84
C ALA A 164 4.04 -5.56 17.99
N ASP A 165 5.31 -5.18 18.09
CA ASP A 165 5.81 -4.26 19.12
C ASP A 165 5.56 -2.79 18.75
N SER A 166 4.97 -2.50 17.58
CA SER A 166 4.84 -1.13 17.04
C SER A 166 6.18 -0.39 17.07
N SER A 167 7.25 -1.11 16.70
CA SER A 167 8.62 -0.63 16.79
C SER A 167 8.84 0.55 15.85
N VAL A 168 9.42 1.62 16.40
CA VAL A 168 9.83 2.79 15.62
C VAL A 168 11.16 2.47 14.93
N PRO A 169 11.35 2.84 13.66
CA PRO A 169 12.62 2.61 12.97
C PRO A 169 13.77 3.32 13.69
N THR A 170 14.85 2.58 13.92
CA THR A 170 16.05 3.13 14.57
C THR A 170 16.80 4.07 13.64
N LEU A 171 17.61 4.97 14.22
CA LEU A 171 18.47 5.87 13.44
C LEU A 171 19.33 5.11 12.40
N LYS A 172 19.86 3.93 12.75
CA LYS A 172 20.69 3.12 11.83
C LYS A 172 19.94 2.68 10.56
N VAL A 173 18.64 2.45 10.66
CA VAL A 173 17.79 2.09 9.53
C VAL A 173 17.48 3.32 8.69
N ILE A 174 17.25 4.48 9.33
CA ILE A 174 16.87 5.73 8.66
C ILE A 174 18.07 6.38 7.93
N GLN A 175 19.25 6.39 8.57
CA GLN A 175 20.44 7.10 8.11
C GLN A 175 20.74 6.92 6.61
N PRO A 176 20.84 5.69 6.06
CA PRO A 176 21.21 5.52 4.66
C PRO A 176 20.20 6.12 3.69
N TYR A 177 18.90 6.02 3.98
CA TYR A 177 17.86 6.63 3.16
C TYR A 177 17.88 8.16 3.29
N TRP A 178 18.12 8.66 4.51
CA TRP A 178 18.21 10.10 4.76
C TRP A 178 19.37 10.74 4.00
N GLU A 179 20.53 10.09 3.92
CA GLU A 179 21.68 10.59 3.12
C GLU A 179 21.32 10.75 1.63
N GLU A 180 20.53 9.84 1.05
CA GLU A 180 20.02 9.99 -0.31
C GLU A 180 19.02 11.15 -0.42
N MET A 181 18.18 11.37 0.60
CA MET A 181 17.29 12.54 0.67
C MET A 181 18.08 13.85 0.76
N GLU A 182 19.18 13.90 1.52
CA GLU A 182 20.07 15.06 1.60
C GLU A 182 20.72 15.38 0.25
N GLN A 183 21.10 14.37 -0.53
CA GLN A 183 21.63 14.56 -1.89
C GLN A 183 20.58 15.16 -2.84
N LEU A 184 19.31 14.79 -2.68
CA LEU A 184 18.21 15.38 -3.47
C LEU A 184 17.98 16.86 -3.13
N VAL A 185 18.21 17.26 -1.87
CA VAL A 185 18.20 18.67 -1.48
C VAL A 185 19.40 19.41 -2.06
N ALA A 186 20.59 18.81 -1.98
CA ALA A 186 21.81 19.40 -2.54
C ALA A 186 21.79 19.54 -4.08
N SER A 187 20.91 18.81 -4.77
CA SER A 187 20.69 18.89 -6.22
C SER A 187 19.42 19.65 -6.60
N ASP A 188 18.83 20.41 -5.67
CA ASP A 188 17.63 21.24 -5.87
C ASP A 188 16.38 20.49 -6.36
N LYS A 189 16.36 19.15 -6.24
CA LYS A 189 15.21 18.31 -6.61
C LYS A 189 14.13 18.29 -5.52
N VAL A 190 14.52 18.57 -4.28
CA VAL A 190 13.62 18.57 -3.11
C VAL A 190 13.94 19.79 -2.25
N LEU A 191 12.92 20.54 -1.83
CA LEU A 191 13.14 21.73 -1.00
C LEU A 191 13.15 21.44 0.51
N SER A 192 12.27 20.55 0.98
CA SER A 192 12.15 20.22 2.40
C SER A 192 12.02 18.73 2.65
N LEU A 193 12.60 18.26 3.75
CA LEU A 193 12.56 16.86 4.15
C LEU A 193 11.66 16.67 5.37
N GLY A 194 11.11 15.46 5.51
CA GLY A 194 10.41 15.04 6.70
C GLY A 194 10.34 13.52 6.84
N VAL A 195 9.84 13.08 7.97
CA VAL A 195 9.69 11.67 8.35
C VAL A 195 8.25 11.38 8.75
N CYS A 196 7.97 10.12 9.05
CA CYS A 196 6.69 9.69 9.59
C CYS A 196 6.90 8.73 10.76
N ASP A 197 6.00 8.82 11.72
CA ASP A 197 5.81 7.88 12.83
C ASP A 197 7.05 7.71 13.73
N LEU A 198 7.88 8.76 13.87
CA LEU A 198 8.94 8.75 14.88
C LEU A 198 8.39 9.19 16.24
N ASN A 199 8.86 8.51 17.29
CA ASN A 199 8.70 9.02 18.65
C ASN A 199 9.73 10.13 18.91
N LYS A 200 9.58 10.82 20.06
CA LYS A 200 10.43 11.96 20.42
C LYS A 200 11.92 11.61 20.43
N ASP A 201 12.32 10.45 20.96
CA ASP A 201 13.73 10.06 21.06
C ASP A 201 14.34 9.72 19.70
N ALA A 202 13.65 8.92 18.87
CA ALA A 202 14.11 8.58 17.53
C ALA A 202 14.17 9.82 16.61
N PHE A 203 13.19 10.72 16.74
CA PHE A 203 13.18 11.99 16.01
C PHE A 203 14.32 12.91 16.46
N GLU A 204 14.58 13.02 17.77
CA GLU A 204 15.69 13.81 18.30
C GLU A 204 17.06 13.27 17.83
N ASP A 205 17.24 11.95 17.85
CA ASP A 205 18.44 11.28 17.32
C ASP A 205 18.68 11.61 15.85
N LEU A 206 17.65 11.50 15.01
CA LEU A 206 17.72 11.87 13.59
C LEU A 206 18.02 13.37 13.43
N TYR A 207 17.28 14.23 14.15
CA TYR A 207 17.43 15.67 14.06
C TYR A 207 18.84 16.10 14.44
N ASN A 208 19.44 15.52 15.48
CA ASN A 208 20.79 15.87 15.91
C ASN A 208 21.85 15.41 14.91
N TRP A 209 21.71 14.21 14.36
CA TRP A 209 22.67 13.64 13.40
C TRP A 209 22.60 14.27 12.00
N ALA A 210 21.40 14.54 11.47
CA ALA A 210 21.19 14.95 10.09
C ALA A 210 21.83 16.30 9.74
N LYS A 211 22.37 16.45 8.53
CA LYS A 211 22.87 17.74 8.00
C LYS A 211 21.71 18.60 7.52
N VAL A 212 20.79 18.02 6.73
CA VAL A 212 19.52 18.65 6.38
C VAL A 212 18.47 18.19 7.39
N LYS A 213 18.01 19.11 8.23
CA LYS A 213 17.11 18.80 9.34
C LYS A 213 15.72 18.40 8.82
N PRO A 214 15.07 17.36 9.40
CA PRO A 214 13.66 17.10 9.13
C PRO A 214 12.85 18.33 9.57
N SER A 215 12.03 18.85 8.66
CA SER A 215 11.14 20.00 8.90
C SER A 215 9.72 19.58 9.30
N ILE A 216 9.39 18.32 9.03
CA ILE A 216 8.06 17.73 9.22
C ILE A 216 8.22 16.33 9.85
N ASP A 217 7.34 16.01 10.79
CA ASP A 217 7.05 14.64 11.19
C ASP A 217 5.53 14.39 11.05
N GLN A 218 5.15 13.36 10.31
CA GLN A 218 3.75 12.94 10.22
C GLN A 218 3.49 11.82 11.23
N VAL A 219 2.50 12.01 12.09
CA VAL A 219 2.16 11.05 13.14
C VAL A 219 0.82 10.39 12.83
N ASN A 220 0.78 9.06 12.84
CA ASN A 220 -0.47 8.32 12.79
C ASN A 220 -1.19 8.39 14.16
N LEU A 221 -2.43 8.89 14.16
CA LEU A 221 -3.26 9.04 15.36
C LEU A 221 -4.36 7.97 15.50
N GLU A 222 -4.33 6.88 14.72
CA GLU A 222 -5.39 5.84 14.71
C GLU A 222 -5.71 5.24 16.09
N SER A 223 -4.75 5.24 17.02
CA SER A 223 -4.88 4.67 18.36
C SER A 223 -4.99 5.72 19.49
N CYS A 224 -4.77 7.01 19.20
CA CYS A 224 -4.83 8.06 20.22
C CYS A 224 -5.14 9.42 19.57
N CYS A 225 -6.25 10.06 19.96
CA CYS A 225 -6.65 11.38 19.46
C CYS A 225 -5.74 12.53 19.93
N ILE A 226 -4.65 12.23 20.64
CA ILE A 226 -3.78 13.21 21.29
C ILE A 226 -2.34 12.96 20.84
N MET A 227 -1.77 13.97 20.21
CA MET A 227 -0.34 14.02 19.89
C MET A 227 0.49 13.83 21.17
N PRO A 228 1.54 13.00 21.18
CA PRO A 228 2.42 12.86 22.34
C PRO A 228 2.96 14.23 22.78
N LYS A 229 2.84 14.53 24.08
CA LYS A 229 3.14 15.87 24.62
C LYS A 229 4.62 16.21 24.53
N ASP A 230 5.47 15.25 24.84
CA ASP A 230 6.92 15.33 24.74
C ASP A 230 7.38 15.60 23.31
N LEU A 231 6.85 14.87 22.32
CA LEU A 231 7.12 15.11 20.90
C LEU A 231 6.63 16.50 20.49
N THR A 232 5.44 16.91 20.95
CA THR A 232 4.86 18.23 20.66
C THR A 232 5.71 19.37 21.20
N GLU A 233 6.18 19.26 22.45
CA GLU A 233 7.03 20.26 23.09
C GLU A 233 8.40 20.34 22.42
N TYR A 234 9.00 19.18 22.12
CA TYR A 234 10.27 19.11 21.41
C TYR A 234 10.15 19.74 20.01
N ALA A 235 9.20 19.29 19.17
CA ALA A 235 9.01 19.81 17.82
C ALA A 235 8.77 21.32 17.80
N LYS A 236 8.00 21.87 18.75
CA LYS A 236 7.83 23.32 18.92
C LYS A 236 9.15 24.03 19.21
N SER A 237 10.00 23.47 20.07
CA SER A 237 11.27 24.09 20.47
C SER A 237 12.28 24.21 19.31
N ILE A 238 12.19 23.32 18.32
CA ILE A 238 13.05 23.28 17.13
C ILE A 238 12.33 23.72 15.84
N ASN A 239 11.11 24.26 15.97
CA ASN A 239 10.28 24.75 14.85
C ASN A 239 10.02 23.69 13.75
N VAL A 240 9.72 22.46 14.17
CA VAL A 240 9.29 21.36 13.30
C VAL A 240 7.76 21.26 13.27
N GLN A 241 7.21 21.01 12.09
CA GLN A 241 5.78 20.84 11.90
C GLN A 241 5.36 19.39 12.19
N LEU A 242 4.44 19.21 13.14
CA LEU A 242 3.75 17.93 13.33
C LEU A 242 2.46 17.92 12.51
N LEU A 243 2.33 16.93 11.64
CA LEU A 243 1.13 16.69 10.82
C LEU A 243 0.52 15.34 11.17
N THR A 244 -0.75 15.12 10.83
CA THR A 244 -1.42 13.84 11.07
C THR A 244 -1.67 13.10 9.76
N HIS A 245 -1.63 11.78 9.81
CA HIS A 245 -2.04 10.91 8.71
C HIS A 245 -2.76 9.66 9.26
N ASN A 246 -3.27 8.83 8.36
CA ASN A 246 -4.00 7.59 8.63
C ASN A 246 -3.50 6.45 7.73
N ASP A 247 -2.20 6.45 7.44
CA ASP A 247 -1.57 5.39 6.65
C ASP A 247 -1.33 4.20 7.58
N ARG A 248 -1.57 2.97 7.10
CA ARG A 248 -1.24 1.77 7.87
C ARG A 248 0.27 1.66 8.09
N PRO A 249 0.74 1.09 9.22
CA PRO A 249 2.17 0.83 9.45
C PRO A 249 2.80 0.03 8.32
N VAL A 250 2.13 -1.05 7.89
CA VAL A 250 2.43 -1.76 6.65
C VAL A 250 1.56 -1.17 5.54
N PHE A 251 2.14 -0.30 4.73
CA PHE A 251 1.38 0.47 3.74
C PHE A 251 0.68 -0.39 2.68
N ILE A 252 1.32 -1.46 2.20
CA ILE A 252 0.74 -2.43 1.25
C ILE A 252 0.99 -3.84 1.80
N PRO A 253 0.01 -4.43 2.51
CA PRO A 253 0.13 -5.81 2.99
C PRO A 253 0.16 -6.82 1.84
N THR A 254 1.02 -7.84 1.95
CA THR A 254 1.24 -8.85 0.90
C THR A 254 -0.01 -9.66 0.57
N ASP A 255 -0.83 -9.98 1.58
CA ASP A 255 -2.12 -10.66 1.41
C ASP A 255 -3.11 -9.79 0.60
N LYS A 256 -3.16 -8.49 0.90
CA LYS A 256 -4.02 -7.54 0.18
C LYS A 256 -3.56 -7.27 -1.25
N LEU A 257 -2.26 -7.27 -1.49
CA LEU A 257 -1.73 -7.27 -2.85
C LEU A 257 -2.16 -8.56 -3.58
N LYS A 258 -1.99 -9.75 -2.97
CA LYS A 258 -2.42 -11.02 -3.58
C LYS A 258 -3.91 -11.02 -3.93
N GLU A 259 -4.78 -10.58 -3.01
CA GLU A 259 -6.22 -10.45 -3.25
C GLU A 259 -6.51 -9.52 -4.45
N THR A 260 -5.83 -8.37 -4.50
CA THR A 260 -5.99 -7.38 -5.58
C THR A 260 -5.58 -7.97 -6.93
N LEU A 261 -4.41 -8.61 -7.00
CA LEU A 261 -3.93 -9.23 -8.25
C LEU A 261 -4.84 -10.39 -8.68
N LEU A 262 -5.31 -11.21 -7.74
CA LEU A 262 -6.24 -12.31 -8.02
C LEU A 262 -7.56 -11.81 -8.63
N SER A 263 -8.02 -10.62 -8.24
CA SER A 263 -9.26 -10.04 -8.76
C SER A 263 -9.23 -9.70 -10.26
N VAL A 264 -8.03 -9.52 -10.83
CA VAL A 264 -7.83 -9.12 -12.24
C VAL A 264 -7.02 -10.11 -13.06
N SER A 265 -6.52 -11.19 -12.46
CA SER A 265 -5.64 -12.17 -13.11
C SER A 265 -5.97 -13.62 -12.69
N THR A 266 -4.98 -14.51 -12.69
CA THR A 266 -5.13 -15.91 -12.23
C THR A 266 -4.50 -16.11 -10.85
N GLU A 267 -4.86 -17.20 -10.18
CA GLU A 267 -4.23 -17.62 -8.92
C GLU A 267 -2.71 -17.75 -9.07
N ARG A 268 -2.26 -18.41 -10.14
CA ARG A 268 -0.83 -18.53 -10.44
C ARG A 268 -0.15 -17.23 -10.81
N ASP A 269 -0.87 -16.16 -11.15
CA ASP A 269 -0.29 -14.85 -11.42
C ASP A 269 -0.19 -13.99 -10.16
N SER A 270 -1.10 -14.17 -9.19
CA SER A 270 -1.20 -13.36 -7.98
C SER A 270 -0.23 -13.75 -6.87
N GLU A 271 0.46 -14.88 -6.99
CA GLU A 271 1.31 -15.43 -5.94
C GLU A 271 2.75 -14.93 -5.93
N HIS A 272 3.33 -14.89 -4.73
CA HIS A 272 4.75 -14.61 -4.46
C HIS A 272 5.23 -13.21 -4.85
N TRP A 273 4.33 -12.23 -4.89
CA TRP A 273 4.69 -10.82 -5.01
C TRP A 273 5.06 -10.24 -3.65
N ASN A 274 6.16 -9.48 -3.62
CA ASN A 274 6.66 -8.77 -2.47
C ASN A 274 6.61 -7.25 -2.76
N PRO A 275 5.74 -6.49 -2.07
CA PRO A 275 5.79 -5.03 -2.08
C PRO A 275 7.18 -4.53 -1.65
N GLU A 276 7.83 -3.75 -2.50
CA GLU A 276 9.15 -3.20 -2.19
C GLU A 276 9.05 -1.77 -1.68
N TRP A 277 8.36 -0.93 -2.46
CA TRP A 277 8.13 0.45 -2.11
C TRP A 277 6.88 0.98 -2.80
N ALA A 278 6.34 2.06 -2.25
CA ALA A 278 5.34 2.88 -2.91
C ALA A 278 5.67 4.36 -2.71
N ALA A 279 5.22 5.20 -3.63
CA ALA A 279 5.32 6.64 -3.53
C ALA A 279 3.93 7.22 -3.71
N ARG A 280 3.50 8.07 -2.77
CA ARG A 280 2.32 8.90 -2.90
C ARG A 280 2.76 10.31 -3.20
N TYR A 281 2.26 10.91 -4.28
CA TYR A 281 2.42 12.33 -4.53
C TYR A 281 1.07 13.04 -4.42
N SER A 282 1.07 14.27 -3.92
CA SER A 282 -0.09 15.15 -3.94
C SER A 282 0.34 16.59 -4.20
N GLY A 283 -0.44 17.30 -5.00
CA GLY A 283 -0.25 18.72 -5.30
C GLY A 283 -1.39 19.53 -4.72
N ILE A 284 -1.06 20.60 -4.00
CA ILE A 284 -2.01 21.54 -3.41
C ILE A 284 -1.80 22.93 -4.02
N LEU A 285 -2.86 23.54 -4.55
CA LEU A 285 -2.82 24.93 -5.01
C LEU A 285 -2.64 25.88 -3.83
N LYS A 286 -1.52 26.60 -3.80
CA LYS A 286 -1.09 27.47 -2.69
C LYS A 286 -2.14 28.53 -2.34
N CYS A 287 -2.80 29.11 -3.35
CA CYS A 287 -3.77 30.19 -3.16
C CYS A 287 -5.12 29.75 -2.58
N ARG A 288 -5.47 28.46 -2.65
CA ARG A 288 -6.81 27.95 -2.26
C ARG A 288 -6.77 26.75 -1.31
N GLY A 289 -5.60 26.14 -1.09
CA GLY A 289 -5.48 24.91 -0.30
C GLY A 289 -6.19 23.70 -0.90
N ILE A 290 -6.52 23.75 -2.21
CA ILE A 290 -7.26 22.69 -2.90
C ILE A 290 -6.26 21.68 -3.47
N ILE A 291 -6.53 20.40 -3.27
CA ILE A 291 -5.76 19.33 -3.90
C ILE A 291 -6.05 19.35 -5.41
N SER A 292 -5.04 19.65 -6.23
CA SER A 292 -5.13 19.66 -7.69
C SER A 292 -4.72 18.34 -8.32
N MET A 293 -3.85 17.59 -7.64
CA MET A 293 -3.46 16.24 -8.05
C MET A 293 -3.16 15.34 -6.86
N LYS A 294 -3.35 14.04 -7.08
CA LYS A 294 -2.94 12.98 -6.16
C LYS A 294 -2.65 11.75 -7.00
N GLY A 295 -1.64 10.96 -6.63
CA GLY A 295 -1.37 9.70 -7.32
C GLY A 295 -0.36 8.84 -6.59
N TYR A 296 -0.18 7.64 -7.11
CA TYR A 296 0.66 6.59 -6.56
C TYR A 296 1.56 5.98 -7.63
N ILE A 297 2.81 5.72 -7.26
CA ILE A 297 3.72 4.84 -7.97
C ILE A 297 4.01 3.68 -7.04
N PHE A 298 3.90 2.45 -7.52
CA PHE A 298 4.07 1.24 -6.72
C PHE A 298 5.02 0.28 -7.42
N HIS A 299 5.93 -0.31 -6.65
CA HIS A 299 6.82 -1.37 -7.12
C HIS A 299 6.71 -2.63 -6.27
N ALA A 300 6.69 -3.77 -6.95
CA ALA A 300 6.84 -5.07 -6.33
C ALA A 300 7.67 -6.01 -7.20
N THR A 301 8.37 -6.92 -6.54
CA THR A 301 9.09 -8.03 -7.17
C THR A 301 8.41 -9.34 -6.89
N ARG A 302 8.70 -10.35 -7.69
CA ARG A 302 8.11 -11.67 -7.61
C ARG A 302 9.17 -12.73 -7.38
N ASN A 303 9.19 -13.28 -6.18
CA ASN A 303 10.15 -14.32 -5.81
C ASN A 303 9.60 -15.70 -6.15
N ARG A 304 9.87 -16.18 -7.36
CA ARG A 304 9.67 -17.60 -7.66
C ARG A 304 10.80 -18.41 -7.03
N LYS A 305 10.49 -19.13 -5.96
CA LYS A 305 11.29 -20.31 -5.63
C LYS A 305 11.16 -21.26 -6.82
N HIS A 306 12.30 -21.57 -7.43
CA HIS A 306 12.41 -22.58 -8.49
C HIS A 306 11.98 -23.95 -7.98
#